data_AF-A0A7Y8L2U6-F1
#
_entry.id   AF-A0A7Y8L2U6-F1
#
_cell.length_a   1.000
_cell.length_b   1.000
_cell.length_c   1.000
_cell.angle_alpha   90.00
_cell.angle_beta   90.00
_cell.angle_gamma   90.00
#
_symmetry.space_group_name_H-M   'P 1'
#
loop_
_entity.id
_entity.type
_entity.pdbx_description
1 polymer ?
#
loop_
_entity_poly.entity_id
_entity_poly.type
_entity_poly.pdbx_seq_one_letter_code
_entity_poly.pdbx_strand_id
1 'polypeptide(L)'
;MKEKSEIKNVAASVKERLRNIASQTSKEFQSVIRQYVQERFLFRLSKSVYSKNFILKGALLFVAHDISRNRPTRVLIFDDKFKLDEHLQMLWLAFLERSKLASVNSFPEVVTKIQSFIEPIFDKKNRNKWDPLNWEWE
;
A
#
# COMPACT_ATOMS: atom_id res chain seq x y z
N MET A 1 44.99 19.66 2.97
CA MET A 1 44.16 18.64 2.28
C MET A 1 44.14 17.40 3.18
N LYS A 2 43.00 17.00 3.76
CA LYS A 2 42.92 15.73 4.51
C LYS A 2 42.87 14.59 3.50
N GLU A 3 43.84 13.68 3.56
CA GLU A 3 43.85 12.45 2.77
C GLU A 3 42.54 11.67 2.98
N LYS A 4 41.92 11.24 1.88
CA LYS A 4 40.79 10.32 1.92
C LYS A 4 41.33 8.98 2.42
N SER A 5 41.05 8.63 3.67
CA SER A 5 41.37 7.31 4.20
C SER A 5 40.67 6.23 3.38
N GLU A 6 41.41 5.19 2.99
CA GLU A 6 40.85 4.02 2.31
C GLU A 6 39.74 3.41 3.14
N ILE A 7 38.53 3.30 2.57
CA ILE A 7 37.41 2.61 3.20
C ILE A 7 37.67 1.10 3.11
N LYS A 8 38.39 0.56 4.09
CA LYS A 8 38.72 -0.88 4.16
C LYS A 8 37.48 -1.78 4.33
N ASN A 9 36.37 -1.25 4.86
CA ASN A 9 35.14 -2.01 5.06
C ASN A 9 33.88 -1.18 4.79
N VAL A 10 33.39 -1.27 3.55
CA VAL A 10 32.17 -0.57 3.11
C VAL A 10 30.93 -1.04 3.89
N ALA A 11 30.82 -2.34 4.20
CA ALA A 11 29.68 -2.88 4.94
C ALA A 11 29.59 -2.32 6.36
N ALA A 12 30.72 -2.25 7.07
CA ALA A 12 30.80 -1.64 8.39
C ALA A 12 30.46 -0.15 8.34
N SER A 13 30.96 0.58 7.35
CA SER A 13 30.65 2.00 7.14
C SER A 13 29.16 2.23 6.89
N VAL A 14 28.54 1.43 6.02
CA VAL A 14 27.09 1.51 5.75
C VAL A 14 26.29 1.18 7.01
N LYS A 15 26.64 0.13 7.74
CA LYS A 15 25.96 -0.26 8.99
C LYS A 15 26.00 0.88 10.01
N GLU A 16 27.14 1.54 10.15
CA GLU A 16 27.31 2.65 11.09
C GLU A 16 26.49 3.88 10.68
N ARG A 17 26.46 4.20 9.38
CA ARG A 17 25.59 5.25 8.86
C ARG A 17 24.11 4.97 9.12
N LEU A 18 23.67 3.72 8.98
CA LEU A 18 22.29 3.33 9.28
C LEU A 18 21.98 3.43 10.78
N ARG A 19 22.94 3.14 11.66
CA ARG A 19 22.76 3.37 13.12
C ARG A 19 22.59 4.84 13.43
N ASN A 20 23.41 5.70 12.84
CA ASN A 20 23.32 7.14 13.04
C ASN A 20 21.96 7.69 12.56
N ILE A 21 21.45 7.21 11.42
CA ILE A 21 20.12 7.58 10.93
C ILE A 21 19.02 7.13 11.90
N ALA A 22 19.10 5.90 12.42
CA ALA A 22 18.14 5.41 13.41
C ALA A 22 18.11 6.28 14.67
N SER A 23 19.28 6.64 15.21
CA SER A 23 19.39 7.53 16.37
C SER A 23 18.86 8.94 16.10
N GLN A 24 19.16 9.52 14.93
CA GLN A 24 18.72 10.88 14.57
C GLN A 24 17.21 10.98 14.29
N THR A 25 16.62 9.90 13.80
CA THR A 25 15.18 9.88 13.42
C THR A 25 14.30 9.24 14.48
N SER A 26 14.87 8.83 15.63
CA SER A 26 14.18 8.07 16.68
C SER A 26 13.45 6.82 16.16
N LYS A 27 14.01 6.17 15.12
CA LYS A 27 13.46 4.96 14.51
C LYS A 27 14.20 3.74 15.00
N GLU A 28 13.48 2.61 15.08
CA GLU A 28 14.09 1.31 15.34
C GLU A 28 15.16 0.98 14.28
N PHE A 29 16.38 0.64 14.71
CA PHE A 29 17.51 0.34 13.82
C PHE A 29 17.18 -0.77 12.81
N GLN A 30 16.46 -1.82 13.24
CA GLN A 30 16.05 -2.90 12.34
C GLN A 30 15.09 -2.40 11.25
N SER A 31 14.18 -1.48 11.58
CA SER A 31 13.29 -0.85 10.60
C SER A 31 14.07 -0.06 9.54
N VAL A 32 15.09 0.69 9.98
CA VAL A 32 15.99 1.45 9.09
C VAL A 32 16.79 0.52 8.17
N ILE A 33 17.34 -0.59 8.70
CA ILE A 33 18.03 -1.59 7.86
C ILE A 33 17.08 -2.23 6.86
N ARG A 34 15.88 -2.66 7.28
CA ARG A 34 14.88 -3.26 6.39
C ARG A 34 14.54 -2.32 5.25
N GLN A 35 14.25 -1.05 5.56
CA GLN A 35 13.96 -0.02 4.57
C GLN A 35 15.14 0.17 3.60
N TYR A 36 16.37 0.28 4.11
CA TYR A 36 17.58 0.40 3.29
C TYR A 36 17.74 -0.80 2.33
N VAL A 37 17.59 -2.03 2.82
CA VAL A 37 17.74 -3.23 1.98
C VAL A 37 16.68 -3.26 0.87
N GLN A 38 15.43 -2.93 1.20
CA GLN A 38 14.33 -2.85 0.24
C GLN A 38 14.62 -1.82 -0.87
N GLU A 39 15.00 -0.60 -0.51
CA GLU A 39 15.32 0.47 -1.47
C GLU A 39 16.53 0.11 -2.35
N ARG A 40 17.59 -0.46 -1.76
CA ARG A 40 18.78 -0.88 -2.52
C ARG A 40 18.49 -2.07 -3.44
N PHE A 41 17.61 -2.98 -3.03
CA PHE A 41 17.15 -4.07 -3.88
C PHE A 41 16.35 -3.53 -5.08
N LEU A 42 15.38 -2.66 -4.84
CA LEU A 42 14.60 -2.04 -5.92
C LEU A 42 15.46 -1.24 -6.88
N PHE A 43 16.44 -0.50 -6.37
CA PHE A 43 17.41 0.21 -7.21
C PHE A 43 18.21 -0.73 -8.10
N ARG A 44 18.68 -1.88 -7.58
CA ARG A 44 19.40 -2.87 -8.41
C ARG A 44 18.48 -3.54 -9.42
N LEU A 45 17.26 -3.86 -9.01
CA LEU A 45 16.24 -4.45 -9.88
C LEU A 45 15.89 -3.52 -11.04
N SER A 46 15.73 -2.21 -10.79
CA SER A 46 15.40 -1.22 -11.82
C SER A 46 16.52 -1.01 -12.85
N LYS A 47 17.78 -1.29 -12.47
CA LYS A 47 18.94 -1.28 -13.38
C LYS A 47 19.17 -2.61 -14.08
N SER A 48 18.44 -3.66 -13.73
CA SER A 48 18.58 -4.97 -14.34
C SER A 48 17.75 -5.11 -15.62
N VAL A 49 18.13 -6.09 -16.45
CA VAL A 49 17.36 -6.51 -17.63
C VAL A 49 15.95 -7.00 -17.29
N TYR A 50 15.71 -7.41 -16.04
CA TYR A 50 14.42 -7.92 -15.57
C TYR A 50 13.47 -6.84 -15.08
N SER A 51 13.87 -5.56 -15.09
CA SER A 51 13.06 -4.44 -14.57
C SER A 51 11.62 -4.43 -15.10
N LYS A 52 11.42 -4.76 -16.38
CA LYS A 52 10.10 -4.80 -17.03
C LYS A 52 9.23 -6.00 -16.66
N ASN A 53 9.78 -6.99 -15.95
CA ASN A 53 9.07 -8.22 -15.57
C ASN A 53 8.39 -8.10 -14.20
N PHE A 54 8.64 -7.01 -13.47
CA PHE A 54 8.14 -6.82 -12.11
C PHE A 54 7.36 -5.51 -11.99
N ILE A 55 6.31 -5.54 -11.17
CA ILE A 55 5.51 -4.36 -10.81
C ILE A 55 5.66 -4.15 -9.29
N LEU A 56 6.08 -2.95 -8.88
CA LEU A 56 6.13 -2.57 -7.47
C LEU A 56 4.70 -2.34 -6.95
N LYS A 57 4.36 -2.98 -5.83
CA LYS A 57 3.04 -2.88 -5.19
C LYS A 57 3.18 -2.67 -3.67
N GLY A 58 2.04 -2.45 -3.01
CA GLY A 58 1.93 -2.41 -1.55
C GLY A 58 2.62 -1.21 -0.91
N ALA A 59 2.96 -1.32 0.37
CA ALA A 59 3.42 -0.20 1.19
C ALA A 59 4.72 0.46 0.68
N LEU A 60 5.59 -0.32 0.02
CA LEU A 60 6.87 0.17 -0.51
C LEU A 60 6.66 1.13 -1.71
N LEU A 61 5.54 1.04 -2.41
CA LEU A 61 5.16 1.99 -3.46
C LEU A 61 4.95 3.40 -2.89
N PHE A 62 4.33 3.52 -1.71
CA PHE A 62 4.11 4.80 -1.05
C PHE A 62 5.43 5.45 -0.62
N VAL A 63 6.37 4.64 -0.10
CA VAL A 63 7.72 5.10 0.26
C VAL A 63 8.47 5.64 -0.96
N ALA A 64 8.35 4.98 -2.11
CA ALA A 64 9.01 5.41 -3.36
C ALA A 64 8.45 6.73 -3.94
N HIS A 65 7.21 7.09 -3.61
CA HIS A 65 6.55 8.31 -4.11
C HIS A 65 6.47 9.44 -3.06
N ASP A 66 7.21 9.32 -1.95
CA ASP A 66 7.17 10.26 -0.82
C ASP A 66 5.73 10.52 -0.29
N ILE A 67 4.84 9.55 -0.52
CA ILE A 67 3.49 9.58 0.02
C ILE A 67 3.64 9.26 1.50
N SER A 68 3.30 10.23 2.34
CA SER A 68 3.46 10.16 3.80
C SER A 68 3.10 8.79 4.37
N ARG A 69 4.00 8.23 5.20
CA ARG A 69 3.70 7.04 6.02
C ARG A 69 2.50 7.27 6.94
N ASN A 70 2.18 8.54 7.23
CA ASN A 70 0.90 8.88 7.82
C ASN A 70 -0.15 8.84 6.72
N ARG A 71 -0.79 7.67 6.60
CA ARG A 71 -2.07 7.50 5.92
C ARG A 71 -2.94 8.73 6.24
N PRO A 72 -3.25 9.62 5.28
CA PRO A 72 -4.19 10.71 5.57
C PRO A 72 -5.48 10.06 6.06
N THR A 73 -5.97 10.52 7.21
CA THR A 73 -7.06 9.91 7.98
C THR A 73 -8.41 9.93 7.27
N ARG A 74 -8.48 10.47 6.04
CA ARG A 74 -9.61 10.21 5.14
C ARG A 74 -9.34 8.92 4.41
N VAL A 75 -9.93 7.84 4.93
CA VAL A 75 -9.95 6.57 4.23
C VAL A 75 -10.93 6.68 3.07
N LEU A 76 -10.48 7.22 1.93
CA LEU A 76 -11.17 6.96 0.68
C LEU A 76 -10.95 5.46 0.38
N ILE A 77 -11.95 4.63 0.68
CA ILE A 77 -11.85 3.17 0.51
C ILE A 77 -11.83 2.83 -0.99
N PHE A 78 -12.72 3.45 -1.76
CA PHE A 78 -12.74 3.40 -3.22
C PHE A 78 -12.91 4.79 -3.79
N ASP A 79 -12.10 5.13 -4.80
CA ASP A 79 -12.27 6.33 -5.61
C ASP A 79 -13.43 6.12 -6.60
N ASP A 80 -14.10 7.20 -7.00
CA ASP A 80 -15.17 7.15 -8.00
C ASP A 80 -14.65 6.66 -9.36
N LYS A 81 -13.38 6.94 -9.67
CA LYS A 81 -12.70 6.36 -10.84
C LYS A 81 -12.67 4.84 -10.81
N PHE A 82 -12.53 4.23 -9.65
CA PHE A 82 -12.54 2.77 -9.50
C PHE A 82 -13.94 2.21 -9.71
N LYS A 83 -14.97 2.87 -9.15
CA LYS A 83 -16.37 2.45 -9.30
C LYS A 83 -16.82 2.52 -10.76
N LEU A 84 -16.40 3.57 -11.47
CA LEU A 84 -16.81 3.87 -12.83
C LEU A 84 -15.88 3.29 -13.90
N ASP A 85 -14.85 2.53 -13.54
CA ASP A 85 -13.93 1.91 -14.49
C ASP A 85 -14.67 0.90 -15.39
N GLU A 86 -14.76 1.20 -16.68
CA GLU A 86 -15.49 0.39 -17.66
C GLU A 86 -14.96 -1.05 -17.76
N HIS A 87 -13.64 -1.21 -17.64
CA HIS A 87 -13.01 -2.52 -17.73
C HIS A 87 -13.36 -3.39 -16.51
N LEU A 88 -13.37 -2.82 -15.31
CA LEU A 88 -13.79 -3.53 -14.11
C LEU A 88 -15.28 -3.90 -14.15
N GLN A 89 -16.13 -3.02 -14.69
CA GLN A 89 -17.54 -3.32 -14.89
C GLN A 89 -17.75 -4.48 -15.88
N MET A 90 -17.00 -4.51 -17.00
CA MET A 90 -17.03 -5.63 -17.94
C MET A 90 -16.57 -6.95 -17.29
N LEU A 91 -15.49 -6.91 -16.51
CA LEU A 91 -15.00 -8.09 -15.79
C LEU A 91 -16.02 -8.60 -14.76
N TRP A 92 -16.73 -7.70 -14.09
CA TRP A 92 -17.80 -8.06 -13.16
C TRP A 92 -18.94 -8.78 -13.87
N LEU A 93 -19.40 -8.26 -15.02
CA LEU A 93 -20.43 -8.92 -15.82
C LEU A 93 -19.98 -10.32 -16.29
N ALA A 94 -18.76 -10.44 -16.81
CA ALA A 94 -18.19 -11.74 -17.21
C ALA A 94 -18.07 -12.71 -16.03
N PHE A 95 -17.73 -12.20 -14.83
CA PHE A 95 -17.70 -13.00 -13.61
C PHE A 95 -19.08 -13.54 -13.23
N LEU A 96 -20.12 -12.70 -13.28
CA LEU A 96 -21.49 -13.10 -12.97
C LEU A 96 -22.01 -14.16 -13.95
N GLU A 97 -21.77 -13.96 -15.24
CA GLU A 97 -22.15 -14.90 -16.29
C GLU A 97 -21.47 -16.26 -16.09
N ARG A 98 -20.15 -16.27 -15.93
CA ARG A 98 -19.38 -17.50 -15.70
C ARG A 98 -19.79 -18.22 -14.41
N SER A 99 -20.14 -17.46 -13.39
CA SER A 99 -20.54 -18.01 -12.09
C SER A 99 -22.03 -18.37 -12.02
N LYS A 100 -22.79 -18.12 -13.10
CA LYS A 100 -24.25 -18.31 -13.16
C LYS A 100 -24.99 -17.60 -12.02
N LEU A 101 -24.47 -16.44 -11.61
CA LEU A 101 -25.06 -15.62 -10.56
C LEU A 101 -25.95 -14.56 -11.20
N ALA A 102 -27.23 -14.58 -10.87
CA ALA A 102 -28.10 -13.45 -11.17
C ALA A 102 -27.78 -12.34 -10.17
N SER A 103 -27.19 -11.23 -10.63
CA SER A 103 -26.99 -10.06 -9.78
C SER A 103 -28.08 -9.03 -10.02
N VAL A 104 -28.71 -8.58 -8.93
CA VAL A 104 -29.59 -7.40 -8.93
C VAL A 104 -28.77 -6.10 -8.95
N ASN A 105 -27.53 -6.15 -8.46
CA ASN A 105 -26.69 -4.96 -8.29
C ASN A 105 -25.62 -4.82 -9.38
N SER A 106 -25.45 -3.59 -9.86
CA SER A 106 -24.35 -3.21 -10.75
C SER A 106 -23.01 -3.19 -10.00
N PHE A 107 -21.88 -3.26 -10.71
CA PHE A 107 -20.56 -3.17 -10.08
C PHE A 107 -20.38 -1.89 -9.22
N PRO A 108 -20.76 -0.68 -9.69
CA PRO A 108 -20.71 0.52 -8.87
C PRO A 108 -21.53 0.42 -7.57
N GLU A 109 -22.72 -0.20 -7.63
CA GLU A 109 -23.58 -0.40 -6.46
C GLU A 109 -22.96 -1.37 -5.45
N VAL A 110 -22.38 -2.48 -5.93
CA VAL A 110 -21.69 -3.45 -5.07
C VAL A 110 -20.51 -2.79 -4.36
N VAL A 111 -19.69 -2.05 -5.10
CA VAL A 111 -18.56 -1.32 -4.52
C VAL A 111 -19.04 -0.28 -3.50
N THR A 112 -20.15 0.41 -3.77
CA THR A 112 -20.75 1.37 -2.83
C THR A 112 -21.27 0.69 -1.56
N LYS A 113 -21.94 -0.47 -1.68
CA LYS A 113 -22.39 -1.27 -0.54
C LYS A 113 -21.25 -1.80 0.32
N ILE A 114 -20.15 -2.21 -0.31
CA ILE A 114 -18.94 -2.63 0.41
C ILE A 114 -18.31 -1.41 1.10
N GLN A 115 -18.27 -0.26 0.43
CA GLN A 115 -17.75 0.98 1.00
C GLN A 115 -18.54 1.41 2.25
N SER A 116 -19.87 1.43 2.19
CA SER A 116 -20.72 1.79 3.33
C SER A 116 -20.61 0.81 4.50
N PHE A 117 -20.35 -0.48 4.22
CA PHE A 117 -20.04 -1.46 5.25
C PHE A 117 -18.70 -1.17 5.93
N ILE A 118 -17.64 -0.89 5.16
CA ILE A 118 -16.28 -0.79 5.72
C ILE A 118 -15.99 0.59 6.33
N GLU A 119 -16.54 1.69 5.78
CA GLU A 119 -16.26 3.06 6.24
C GLU A 119 -16.42 3.24 7.77
N PRO A 120 -17.52 2.78 8.38
CA PRO A 120 -17.74 2.96 9.80
C PRO A 120 -16.78 2.14 10.69
N ILE A 121 -16.11 1.10 10.17
CA ILE A 121 -15.11 0.31 10.92
C ILE A 121 -13.84 1.15 11.19
N PHE A 122 -13.54 2.11 10.32
CA PHE A 122 -12.37 2.97 10.47
C PHE A 122 -12.61 4.17 11.40
N ASP A 123 -13.87 4.47 11.74
CA ASP A 123 -14.18 5.47 12.76
C ASP A 123 -13.98 4.88 14.16
N LYS A 124 -12.97 5.37 14.87
CA LYS A 124 -12.66 4.94 16.25
C LYS A 124 -13.81 5.22 17.23
N LYS A 125 -14.77 6.06 16.86
CA LYS A 125 -15.96 6.36 17.67
C LYS A 125 -17.12 5.40 17.42
N ASN A 126 -17.07 4.62 16.35
CA ASN A 126 -18.16 3.72 16.03
C ASN A 126 -18.19 2.55 17.02
N ARG A 127 -19.31 2.43 17.74
CA ARG A 127 -19.62 1.29 18.63
C ARG A 127 -20.84 0.52 18.16
N ASN A 128 -21.35 0.85 16.98
CA ASN A 128 -22.58 0.32 16.44
C ASN A 128 -22.37 -1.13 16.04
N LYS A 129 -23.43 -1.93 16.19
CA LYS A 129 -23.41 -3.33 15.80
C LYS A 129 -23.89 -3.42 14.35
N TRP A 130 -23.24 -4.27 13.56
CA TRP A 130 -23.64 -4.48 12.19
C TRP A 130 -24.90 -5.35 12.11
N ASP A 131 -25.92 -4.89 11.38
CA ASP A 131 -27.10 -5.67 11.03
C ASP A 131 -26.94 -6.28 9.61
N PRO A 132 -26.67 -7.58 9.49
CA PRO A 132 -26.50 -8.24 8.21
C PRO A 132 -27.81 -8.42 7.42
N LEU A 133 -28.97 -8.32 8.06
CA LEU A 133 -30.27 -8.49 7.39
C LEU A 133 -30.64 -7.25 6.57
N ASN A 134 -30.40 -6.07 7.14
CA ASN A 134 -30.72 -4.78 6.52
C ASN A 134 -29.53 -4.13 5.81
N TRP A 135 -28.31 -4.68 5.97
CA TRP A 135 -27.07 -4.11 5.43
C TRP A 135 -26.78 -2.70 5.97
N GLU A 136 -27.04 -2.50 7.26
CA GLU A 136 -26.93 -1.22 7.95
C GLU A 136 -26.19 -1.38 9.29
N TRP A 137 -25.57 -0.30 9.76
CA TRP A 137 -25.01 -0.21 11.11
C TRP A 137 -26.11 0.30 12.05
N GLU A 138 -26.36 -0.39 13.16
CA GLU A 138 -27.36 -0.03 14.19
C GLU A 138 -27.13 1.35 14.83
#